data_AF-A0A975TA38-F1
#
_entry.id   AF-A0A975TA38-F1
#
_cell.length_a   1.000
_cell.length_b   1.000
_cell.length_c   1.000
_cell.angle_alpha   90.00
_cell.angle_beta   90.00
_cell.angle_gamma   90.00
#
_symmetry.space_group_name_H-M   'P 1'
#
loop_
_entity.id
_entity.type
_entity.pdbx_description
1 polymer ?
#
loop_
_entity_poly.entity_id
_entity_poly.type
_entity_poly.pdbx_seq_one_letter_code
_entity_poly.pdbx_strand_id
1 'polypeptide(L)'
;MSQITIQCRLGASESTRQQLWQLMAEKNTPLINELLIQIGRHPEFETWQQKGKHSTGIVKELCESLKSDSRFMGQPARFYTSATASVNYIYKSWFALMKRYQSQLDGKLRWLEMLNSDTELVAQSGVSLDTLRTKSAEILAQFAPQETNGNTPTKGKKSRKRKKSQNLDSEINLSKHLFDTYDHTEDHITRCAISYLLKNGCRINNKGENPEKFAQRRRKLEIQIQRLTEKLAARIPQGRDLTDTQWIETLITATQTVPEDEAEAKLWQNYLLRKSSQVPFPVAYETNEDMIWLKNQAGRICVKFNGLGEHTFQIYCDSRQLHWFQRFLEDQETKRSSKNQHSSALFTLRSGRIAWQEGEGKGEPWNVNHLILYCSVDTRLWTQEGTNLVRSEKAEEIAKIITQTQAKGELNDQQQAHIKRKNSSLARINNPFPRPSKLLYQGQSHILVGVSLGLEDPATIAIVDGTTGKVVTYRNIKQLLGDNYKLLNRQRQQKHLLSHQRHINQRIAAPNNFGDSELGKYIDRLLAKEIIAIAQIYKAGSIVLPKLGDMREQVQSEIQAKAEQKSDLVEVQQKYAKQYRTSVHKWSYGRLIANIQSQAKKAGIATEEAKQPIRASPLEKAKALAINAYQSRKA
;
A
#
# COMPACT_ATOMS: atom_id res chain seq x y z
N MET A 1 10.58 -3.73 2.19
CA MET A 1 10.66 -5.17 2.56
C MET A 1 12.03 -5.70 2.12
N SER A 2 12.65 -6.67 2.82
CA SER A 2 13.92 -7.29 2.37
C SER A 2 13.69 -8.41 1.35
N GLN A 3 12.43 -8.78 1.16
CA GLN A 3 12.01 -9.75 0.17
C GLN A 3 11.83 -9.09 -1.19
N ILE A 4 12.33 -9.74 -2.23
CA ILE A 4 12.13 -9.36 -3.63
C ILE A 4 11.40 -10.49 -4.36
N THR A 5 10.64 -10.14 -5.40
CA THR A 5 10.10 -11.11 -6.34
C THR A 5 10.99 -11.15 -7.57
N ILE A 6 11.48 -12.33 -7.94
CA ILE A 6 12.11 -12.61 -9.23
C ILE A 6 11.15 -13.45 -10.08
N GLN A 7 11.30 -13.41 -11.40
CA GLN A 7 10.42 -14.14 -12.30
C GLN A 7 11.22 -14.80 -13.43
N CYS A 8 10.87 -16.01 -13.82
CA CYS A 8 11.48 -16.68 -14.96
C CYS A 8 10.44 -17.41 -15.79
N ARG A 9 10.74 -17.65 -17.07
CA ARG A 9 9.92 -18.51 -17.93
C ARG A 9 10.23 -19.97 -17.60
N LEU A 10 9.18 -20.78 -17.57
CA LEU A 10 9.28 -22.23 -17.43
C LEU A 10 9.14 -22.87 -18.81
N GLY A 11 10.14 -23.67 -19.19
CA GLY A 11 10.07 -24.54 -20.37
C GLY A 11 9.69 -25.96 -19.96
N ALA A 12 8.73 -26.56 -20.64
CA ALA A 12 8.33 -27.95 -20.45
C ALA A 12 7.82 -28.54 -21.76
N SER A 13 7.69 -29.87 -21.83
CA SER A 13 7.08 -30.55 -22.98
C SER A 13 5.67 -30.01 -23.22
N GLU A 14 5.20 -30.10 -24.48
CA GLU A 14 3.84 -29.69 -24.81
C GLU A 14 2.80 -30.45 -23.99
N SER A 15 2.96 -31.77 -23.84
CA SER A 15 2.10 -32.60 -22.99
C SER A 15 2.00 -32.08 -21.55
N THR A 16 3.14 -31.72 -20.94
CA THR A 16 3.18 -31.16 -19.58
C THR A 16 2.48 -29.81 -19.52
N ARG A 17 2.66 -28.95 -20.53
CA ARG A 17 2.02 -27.62 -20.60
C ARG A 17 0.50 -27.75 -20.75
N GLN A 18 0.04 -28.66 -21.60
CA GLN A 18 -1.38 -28.96 -21.80
C GLN A 18 -2.02 -29.49 -20.52
N GLN A 19 -1.42 -30.50 -19.88
CA GLN A 19 -1.93 -31.06 -18.62
C GLN A 19 -1.99 -30.01 -17.50
N LEU A 20 -0.96 -29.17 -17.37
CA LEU A 20 -0.96 -28.10 -16.38
C LEU A 20 -2.02 -27.03 -16.70
N TRP A 21 -2.21 -26.71 -17.98
CA TRP A 21 -3.28 -25.80 -18.41
C TRP A 21 -4.65 -26.34 -18.02
N GLN A 22 -4.97 -27.59 -18.35
CA GLN A 22 -6.22 -28.25 -17.99
C GLN A 22 -6.45 -28.23 -16.47
N LEU A 23 -5.44 -28.60 -15.67
CA LEU A 23 -5.53 -28.54 -14.21
C LEU A 23 -5.81 -27.13 -13.68
N MET A 24 -5.17 -26.10 -14.24
CA MET A 24 -5.32 -24.72 -13.78
C MET A 24 -6.60 -24.04 -14.28
N ALA A 25 -6.97 -24.26 -15.55
CA ALA A 25 -8.07 -23.60 -16.23
C ALA A 25 -9.40 -24.32 -16.05
N GLU A 26 -9.44 -25.65 -16.12
CA GLU A 26 -10.69 -26.42 -16.11
C GLU A 26 -11.08 -26.88 -14.70
N LYS A 27 -10.12 -27.04 -13.78
CA LYS A 27 -10.40 -27.48 -12.40
C LYS A 27 -10.20 -26.36 -11.37
N ASN A 28 -8.98 -25.85 -11.27
CA ASN A 28 -8.61 -24.95 -10.17
C ASN A 28 -9.25 -23.56 -10.26
N THR A 29 -9.34 -22.98 -11.46
CA THR A 29 -9.99 -21.67 -11.65
C THR A 29 -11.49 -21.75 -11.38
N PRO A 30 -12.23 -22.75 -11.90
CA PRO A 30 -13.61 -23.00 -11.52
C PRO A 30 -13.81 -23.23 -10.03
N LEU A 31 -12.92 -23.98 -9.35
CA LEU A 31 -12.97 -24.16 -7.90
C LEU A 31 -12.85 -22.81 -7.16
N ILE A 32 -11.90 -21.95 -7.56
CA ILE A 32 -11.74 -20.62 -6.97
C ILE A 32 -12.99 -19.77 -7.20
N ASN A 33 -13.56 -19.82 -8.42
CA ASN A 33 -14.79 -19.09 -8.75
C ASN A 33 -15.96 -19.55 -7.87
N GLU A 34 -16.14 -20.86 -7.70
CA GLU A 34 -17.18 -21.44 -6.86
C GLU A 34 -17.00 -21.04 -5.39
N LEU A 35 -15.78 -21.12 -4.85
CA LEU A 35 -15.48 -20.69 -3.49
C LEU A 35 -15.79 -19.20 -3.26
N LEU A 36 -15.51 -18.34 -4.24
CA LEU A 36 -15.89 -16.93 -4.17
C LEU A 36 -17.41 -16.76 -4.11
N ILE A 37 -18.16 -17.53 -4.89
CA ILE A 37 -19.63 -17.47 -4.88
C ILE A 37 -20.19 -17.96 -3.53
N GLN A 38 -19.71 -19.09 -3.02
CA GLN A 38 -20.22 -19.69 -1.78
C GLN A 38 -19.98 -18.80 -0.55
N ILE A 39 -18.82 -18.16 -0.45
CA ILE A 39 -18.56 -17.20 0.64
C ILE A 39 -19.51 -16.02 0.54
N GLY A 40 -19.75 -15.50 -0.67
CA GLY A 40 -20.69 -14.41 -0.91
C GLY A 40 -22.15 -14.74 -0.60
N ARG A 41 -22.52 -16.03 -0.63
CA ARG A 41 -23.86 -16.54 -0.29
C ARG A 41 -23.97 -17.06 1.15
N HIS A 42 -22.90 -16.95 1.94
CA HIS A 42 -22.89 -17.50 3.28
C HIS A 42 -23.83 -16.70 4.20
N PRO A 43 -24.62 -17.35 5.09
CA PRO A 43 -25.55 -16.64 5.98
C PRO A 43 -24.88 -15.59 6.87
N GLU A 44 -23.65 -15.84 7.32
CA GLU A 44 -22.89 -14.88 8.14
C GLU A 44 -22.16 -13.78 7.35
N PHE A 45 -22.34 -13.71 6.02
CA PHE A 45 -21.55 -12.83 5.17
C PHE A 45 -21.65 -11.35 5.58
N GLU A 46 -22.87 -10.87 5.87
CA GLU A 46 -23.10 -9.50 6.33
C GLU A 46 -22.42 -9.22 7.68
N THR A 47 -22.48 -10.18 8.61
CA THR A 47 -21.79 -10.11 9.90
C THR A 47 -20.27 -10.00 9.72
N TRP A 48 -19.69 -10.75 8.77
CA TRP A 48 -18.27 -10.66 8.44
C TRP A 48 -17.90 -9.34 7.77
N GLN A 49 -18.80 -8.79 6.94
CA GLN A 49 -18.64 -7.48 6.31
C GLN A 49 -18.54 -6.38 7.37
N GLN A 50 -19.43 -6.39 8.37
CA GLN A 50 -19.40 -5.44 9.48
C GLN A 50 -18.14 -5.59 10.34
N LYS A 51 -17.74 -6.84 10.67
CA LYS A 51 -16.50 -7.10 11.44
C LYS A 51 -15.24 -6.75 10.66
N GLY A 52 -15.31 -6.80 9.32
CA GLY A 52 -14.20 -6.64 8.39
C GLY A 52 -13.31 -7.88 8.28
N LYS A 53 -13.81 -9.06 8.66
CA LYS A 53 -13.12 -10.35 8.55
C LYS A 53 -14.12 -11.51 8.62
N HIS A 54 -13.86 -12.57 7.86
CA HIS A 54 -14.53 -13.85 7.99
C HIS A 54 -13.87 -14.73 9.07
N SER A 55 -14.52 -15.82 9.47
CA SER A 55 -13.98 -16.78 10.43
C SER A 55 -12.72 -17.49 9.89
N THR A 56 -11.84 -17.91 10.80
CA THR A 56 -10.60 -18.60 10.42
C THR A 56 -10.94 -20.05 10.11
N GLY A 57 -10.74 -20.49 8.87
CA GLY A 57 -10.99 -21.89 8.47
C GLY A 57 -12.19 -22.10 7.54
N ILE A 58 -13.15 -21.17 7.47
CA ILE A 58 -14.36 -21.34 6.67
C ILE A 58 -14.10 -21.68 5.19
N VAL A 59 -13.14 -21.00 4.57
CA VAL A 59 -12.78 -21.25 3.16
C VAL A 59 -12.19 -22.66 2.98
N LYS A 60 -11.54 -23.19 4.01
CA LYS A 60 -11.01 -24.55 4.01
C LYS A 60 -12.14 -25.57 4.12
N GLU A 61 -13.12 -25.33 5.00
CA GLU A 61 -14.31 -26.17 5.18
C GLU A 61 -15.14 -26.23 3.89
N LEU A 62 -15.44 -25.07 3.27
CA LEU A 62 -16.11 -25.00 1.97
C LEU A 62 -15.30 -25.68 0.86
N CYS A 63 -13.97 -25.58 0.91
CA CYS A 63 -13.14 -26.28 -0.06
C CYS A 63 -13.15 -27.78 0.14
N GLU A 64 -13.24 -28.27 1.38
CA GLU A 64 -13.32 -29.70 1.70
C GLU A 64 -14.62 -30.33 1.22
N SER A 65 -15.76 -29.64 1.35
CA SER A 65 -17.04 -30.13 0.81
C SER A 65 -17.04 -30.22 -0.72
N LEU A 66 -16.28 -29.35 -1.40
CA LEU A 66 -16.15 -29.35 -2.87
C LEU A 66 -15.16 -30.38 -3.42
N LYS A 67 -14.38 -31.08 -2.59
CA LYS A 67 -13.41 -32.09 -3.07
C LYS A 67 -14.07 -33.32 -3.67
N SER A 68 -15.28 -33.65 -3.22
CA SER A 68 -16.06 -34.79 -3.71
C SER A 68 -16.85 -34.49 -4.98
N ASP A 69 -16.97 -33.22 -5.37
CA ASP A 69 -17.62 -32.81 -6.62
C ASP A 69 -16.79 -33.27 -7.83
N SER A 70 -17.43 -33.95 -8.78
CA SER A 70 -16.79 -34.47 -9.99
C SER A 70 -16.08 -33.37 -10.80
N ARG A 71 -16.56 -32.12 -10.73
CA ARG A 71 -15.94 -30.96 -11.39
C ARG A 71 -14.54 -30.64 -10.86
N PHE A 72 -14.31 -30.87 -9.56
CA PHE A 72 -13.07 -30.48 -8.88
C PHE A 72 -12.25 -31.68 -8.41
N MET A 73 -12.77 -32.89 -8.52
CA MET A 73 -12.12 -34.11 -8.07
C MET A 73 -10.82 -34.41 -8.85
N GLY A 74 -9.87 -35.04 -8.16
CA GLY A 74 -8.65 -35.59 -8.77
C GLY A 74 -7.55 -34.57 -9.06
N GLN A 75 -7.68 -33.32 -8.59
CA GLN A 75 -6.57 -32.37 -8.63
C GLN A 75 -5.61 -32.59 -7.45
N PRO A 76 -4.32 -32.19 -7.58
CA PRO A 76 -3.35 -32.38 -6.50
C PRO A 76 -3.73 -31.60 -5.22
N ALA A 77 -3.41 -32.15 -4.04
CA ALA A 77 -3.69 -31.53 -2.75
C ALA A 77 -3.25 -30.05 -2.67
N ARG A 78 -2.10 -29.75 -3.27
CA ARG A 78 -1.52 -28.40 -3.33
C ARG A 78 -2.43 -27.37 -4.03
N PHE A 79 -3.19 -27.80 -5.04
CA PHE A 79 -4.11 -26.92 -5.77
C PHE A 79 -5.27 -26.48 -4.89
N TYR A 80 -5.88 -27.40 -4.12
CA TYR A 80 -6.89 -27.04 -3.13
C TYR A 80 -6.34 -26.04 -2.10
N THR A 81 -5.15 -26.29 -1.53
CA THR A 81 -4.53 -25.38 -0.57
C THR A 81 -4.29 -23.99 -1.18
N SER A 82 -3.79 -23.94 -2.42
CA SER A 82 -3.57 -22.69 -3.15
C SER A 82 -4.88 -21.94 -3.43
N ALA A 83 -5.95 -22.65 -3.80
CA ALA A 83 -7.27 -22.08 -4.03
C ALA A 83 -7.82 -21.45 -2.74
N THR A 84 -7.81 -22.20 -1.64
CA THR A 84 -8.21 -21.72 -0.31
C THR A 84 -7.41 -20.47 0.09
N ALA A 85 -6.09 -20.47 -0.06
CA ALA A 85 -5.25 -19.33 0.27
C ALA A 85 -5.55 -18.10 -0.60
N SER A 86 -5.78 -18.31 -1.90
CA SER A 86 -6.11 -17.24 -2.84
C SER A 86 -7.42 -16.56 -2.49
N VAL A 87 -8.46 -17.34 -2.21
CA VAL A 87 -9.79 -16.84 -1.82
C VAL A 87 -9.75 -16.12 -0.48
N ASN A 88 -9.06 -16.69 0.52
CA ASN A 88 -8.82 -16.02 1.81
C ASN A 88 -8.16 -14.65 1.63
N TYR A 89 -7.13 -14.56 0.78
CA TYR A 89 -6.45 -13.30 0.52
C TYR A 89 -7.36 -12.27 -0.16
N ILE A 90 -8.14 -12.70 -1.16
CA ILE A 90 -9.11 -11.85 -1.88
C ILE A 90 -10.11 -11.25 -0.88
N TYR A 91 -10.77 -12.09 -0.08
CA TYR A 91 -11.75 -11.61 0.89
C TYR A 91 -11.15 -10.79 2.00
N LYS A 92 -9.97 -11.15 2.51
CA LYS A 92 -9.26 -10.32 3.49
C LYS A 92 -9.02 -8.90 2.96
N SER A 93 -8.62 -8.77 1.71
CA SER A 93 -8.42 -7.45 1.08
C SER A 93 -9.73 -6.70 0.86
N TRP A 94 -10.78 -7.40 0.43
CA TRP A 94 -12.10 -6.82 0.17
C TRP A 94 -12.78 -6.36 1.46
N PHE A 95 -12.80 -7.19 2.51
CA PHE A 95 -13.38 -6.83 3.80
C PHE A 95 -12.66 -5.64 4.46
N ALA A 96 -11.32 -5.56 4.34
CA ALA A 96 -10.58 -4.40 4.82
C ALA A 96 -10.97 -3.11 4.07
N LEU A 97 -11.24 -3.21 2.76
CA LEU A 97 -11.72 -2.11 1.96
C LEU A 97 -13.16 -1.71 2.33
N MET A 98 -14.06 -2.67 2.48
CA MET A 98 -15.45 -2.43 2.89
C MET A 98 -15.53 -1.78 4.27
N LYS A 99 -14.79 -2.29 5.25
CA LYS A 99 -14.71 -1.68 6.58
C LYS A 99 -14.24 -0.22 6.52
N ARG A 100 -13.25 0.07 5.67
CA ARG A 100 -12.78 1.44 5.45
C ARG A 100 -13.87 2.32 4.83
N TYR A 101 -14.62 1.83 3.86
CA TYR A 101 -15.74 2.58 3.28
C TYR A 101 -16.87 2.79 4.28
N GLN A 102 -17.17 1.80 5.12
CA GLN A 102 -18.15 1.92 6.20
C GLN A 102 -17.73 3.02 7.18
N SER A 103 -16.50 2.97 7.71
CA SER A 103 -16.02 4.02 8.61
C SER A 103 -15.99 5.41 7.97
N GLN A 104 -15.78 5.50 6.64
CA GLN A 104 -15.88 6.77 5.92
C GLN A 104 -17.32 7.23 5.73
N LEU A 105 -18.26 6.30 5.54
CA LEU A 105 -19.68 6.58 5.45
C LEU A 105 -20.19 7.08 6.81
N ASP A 106 -19.92 6.34 7.89
CA ASP A 106 -20.36 6.65 9.25
C ASP A 106 -19.86 8.04 9.66
N GLY A 107 -18.58 8.34 9.42
CA GLY A 107 -18.03 9.67 9.71
C GLY A 107 -18.66 10.80 8.90
N LYS A 108 -19.16 10.52 7.68
CA LYS A 108 -19.84 11.52 6.84
C LYS A 108 -21.32 11.65 7.16
N LEU A 109 -21.99 10.57 7.51
CA LEU A 109 -23.37 10.58 7.99
C LEU A 109 -23.45 11.36 9.29
N ARG A 110 -22.56 11.05 10.25
CA ARG A 110 -22.41 11.82 11.49
C ARG A 110 -22.16 13.30 11.20
N TRP A 111 -21.30 13.61 10.22
CA TRP A 111 -21.07 14.99 9.81
C TRP A 111 -22.31 15.65 9.17
N LEU A 112 -23.06 14.94 8.33
CA LEU A 112 -24.26 15.46 7.70
C LEU A 112 -25.36 15.76 8.73
N GLU A 113 -25.51 14.92 9.74
CA GLU A 113 -26.47 15.10 10.84
C GLU A 113 -26.21 16.38 11.65
N MET A 114 -24.93 16.72 11.86
CA MET A 114 -24.55 17.93 12.59
C MET A 114 -24.52 19.19 11.72
N LEU A 115 -24.51 19.04 10.39
CA LEU A 115 -24.30 20.14 9.46
C LEU A 115 -25.62 20.90 9.19
N ASN A 116 -25.98 21.77 10.14
CA ASN A 116 -27.16 22.64 10.04
C ASN A 116 -26.78 24.08 9.64
N SER A 117 -27.68 24.75 8.90
CA SER A 117 -27.52 26.17 8.56
C SER A 117 -27.65 27.05 9.80
N ASP A 118 -27.20 28.30 9.72
CA ASP A 118 -27.34 29.27 10.81
C ASP A 118 -28.83 29.47 11.18
N THR A 119 -29.73 29.43 10.19
CA THR A 119 -31.18 29.52 10.41
C THR A 119 -31.75 28.26 11.07
N GLU A 120 -31.29 27.07 10.67
CA GLU A 120 -31.69 25.80 11.26
C GLU A 120 -31.20 25.69 12.72
N LEU A 121 -29.97 26.12 13.01
CA LEU A 121 -29.40 26.13 14.36
C LEU A 121 -30.11 27.10 15.31
N VAL A 122 -30.51 28.28 14.82
CA VAL A 122 -31.30 29.25 15.59
C VAL A 122 -32.70 28.71 15.87
N ALA A 123 -33.36 28.10 14.87
CA ALA A 123 -34.68 27.49 15.04
C ALA A 123 -34.64 26.30 16.00
N GLN A 124 -33.59 25.47 15.92
CA GLN A 124 -33.37 24.33 16.80
C GLN A 124 -33.06 24.75 18.23
N SER A 125 -32.13 25.68 18.43
CA SER A 125 -31.76 26.13 19.78
C SER A 125 -32.84 26.99 20.46
N GLY A 126 -33.72 27.63 19.69
CA GLY A 126 -34.69 28.61 20.20
C GLY A 126 -34.04 29.92 20.66
N VAL A 127 -32.76 30.13 20.35
CA VAL A 127 -31.98 31.29 20.80
C VAL A 127 -31.39 32.03 19.61
N SER A 128 -31.16 33.34 19.77
CA SER A 128 -30.53 34.17 18.74
C SER A 128 -29.11 33.67 18.40
N LEU A 129 -28.68 33.99 17.18
CA LEU A 129 -27.37 33.60 16.67
C LEU A 129 -26.21 34.17 17.51
N ASP A 130 -26.40 35.34 18.12
CA ASP A 130 -25.39 35.95 18.98
C ASP A 130 -25.24 35.20 20.31
N THR A 131 -26.33 34.69 20.89
CA THR A 131 -26.24 33.84 22.08
C THR A 131 -25.58 32.49 21.78
N LEU A 132 -25.82 31.92 20.59
CA LEU A 132 -25.10 30.74 20.10
C LEU A 132 -23.60 31.00 19.94
N ARG A 133 -23.21 32.19 19.46
CA ARG A 133 -21.80 32.60 19.37
C ARG A 133 -21.17 32.75 20.76
N THR A 134 -21.89 33.31 21.73
CA THR A 134 -21.43 33.43 23.12
C THR A 134 -21.21 32.05 23.74
N LYS A 135 -22.17 31.13 23.57
CA LYS A 135 -22.02 29.75 24.04
C LYS A 135 -20.86 29.02 23.34
N SER A 136 -20.70 29.25 22.04
CA SER A 136 -19.55 28.73 21.28
C SER A 136 -18.22 29.27 21.82
N ALA A 137 -18.18 30.54 22.24
CA ALA A 137 -17.01 31.15 22.85
C ALA A 137 -16.69 30.55 24.23
N GLU A 138 -17.72 30.28 25.05
CA GLU A 138 -17.57 29.58 26.33
C GLU A 138 -16.97 28.18 26.14
N ILE A 139 -17.48 27.42 25.16
CA ILE A 139 -16.96 26.08 24.84
C ILE A 139 -15.50 26.17 24.39
N LEU A 140 -15.16 27.11 23.49
CA LEU A 140 -13.77 27.31 23.09
C LEU A 140 -12.86 27.73 24.27
N ALA A 141 -13.38 28.51 25.22
CA ALA A 141 -12.64 28.94 26.40
C ALA A 141 -12.35 27.78 27.37
N GLN A 142 -13.23 26.77 27.47
CA GLN A 142 -13.00 25.56 28.25
C GLN A 142 -11.84 24.72 27.72
N PHE A 143 -11.55 24.81 26.42
CA PHE A 143 -10.44 24.10 25.77
C PHE A 143 -9.21 24.99 25.52
N ALA A 144 -9.23 26.25 25.95
CA ALA A 144 -8.04 27.09 25.94
C ALA A 144 -7.06 26.55 27.00
N PRO A 145 -5.75 26.46 26.71
CA PRO A 145 -4.77 26.01 27.70
C PRO A 145 -4.86 26.94 28.92
N GLN A 146 -5.17 26.37 30.09
CA GLN A 146 -5.03 27.09 31.35
C GLN A 146 -3.56 27.49 31.48
N GLU A 147 -3.28 28.79 31.37
CA GLU A 147 -2.03 29.35 31.87
C GLU A 147 -2.01 29.10 33.38
N THR A 148 -1.28 28.06 33.80
CA THR A 148 -0.95 27.86 35.21
C THR A 148 -0.08 29.04 35.61
N ASN A 149 -0.68 29.95 36.36
CA ASN A 149 -0.02 31.08 36.99
C ASN A 149 1.08 30.58 37.93
N GLY A 150 2.32 30.62 37.46
CA GLY A 150 3.54 30.51 38.25
C GLY A 150 4.43 31.70 37.95
N ASN A 151 4.33 32.74 38.77
CA ASN A 151 5.14 33.95 38.71
C ASN A 151 6.64 33.64 38.76
N THR A 152 7.40 34.18 37.79
CA THR A 152 8.64 34.96 38.04
C THR A 152 9.10 35.65 36.75
N PRO A 153 9.43 36.96 36.78
CA PRO A 153 9.79 37.70 35.57
C PRO A 153 11.31 37.73 35.38
N THR A 154 11.82 37.08 34.32
CA THR A 154 13.16 37.39 33.80
C THR A 154 13.10 37.72 32.31
N LYS A 155 13.48 38.98 32.03
CA LYS A 155 13.59 39.61 30.71
C LYS A 155 14.53 38.85 29.79
N GLY A 156 14.11 38.57 28.55
CA GLY A 156 14.98 38.12 27.47
C GLY A 156 14.28 38.09 26.11
N LYS A 157 14.66 39.00 25.21
CA LYS A 157 14.06 39.26 23.89
C LYS A 157 14.25 38.12 22.87
N LYS A 158 13.26 38.00 21.95
CA LYS A 158 13.24 37.39 20.58
C LYS A 158 13.05 35.86 20.45
N SER A 159 11.83 35.42 20.10
CA SER A 159 11.57 34.77 18.79
C SER A 159 10.06 34.66 18.49
N ARG A 160 9.63 35.15 17.32
CA ARG A 160 8.22 35.28 16.90
C ARG A 160 7.77 34.16 15.94
N LYS A 161 8.42 32.98 15.96
CA LYS A 161 8.22 31.92 14.94
C LYS A 161 7.62 30.58 15.45
N ARG A 162 7.26 30.46 16.74
CA ARG A 162 6.81 29.18 17.34
C ARG A 162 5.27 28.96 17.39
N LYS A 163 4.44 29.99 17.21
CA LYS A 163 2.98 29.89 17.44
C LYS A 163 2.16 29.15 16.36
N LYS A 164 2.67 28.96 15.13
CA LYS A 164 1.82 28.48 14.02
C LYS A 164 1.73 26.95 13.90
N SER A 165 2.70 26.19 14.43
CA SER A 165 2.65 24.72 14.41
C SER A 165 1.86 24.12 15.56
N GLN A 166 1.83 24.78 16.73
CA GLN A 166 1.01 24.35 17.86
C GLN A 166 -0.50 24.50 17.58
N ASN A 167 -0.91 25.53 16.82
CA ASN A 167 -2.33 25.80 16.53
C ASN A 167 -3.03 24.71 15.71
N LEU A 168 -2.33 24.02 14.80
CA LEU A 168 -2.94 22.99 13.94
C LEU A 168 -3.11 21.66 14.66
N ASP A 169 -2.13 21.27 15.49
CA ASP A 169 -2.22 20.06 16.31
C ASP A 169 -3.24 20.26 17.45
N SER A 170 -3.42 21.49 17.96
CA SER A 170 -4.49 21.84 18.90
C SER A 170 -5.88 21.88 18.23
N GLU A 171 -6.00 22.37 16.98
CA GLU A 171 -7.26 22.36 16.23
C GLU A 171 -7.75 20.93 15.91
N ILE A 172 -6.83 20.00 15.60
CA ILE A 172 -7.16 18.58 15.37
C ILE A 172 -7.66 17.91 16.66
N ASN A 173 -7.00 18.16 17.79
CA ASN A 173 -7.45 17.65 19.10
C ASN A 173 -8.78 18.28 19.53
N LEU A 174 -8.96 19.59 19.34
CA LEU A 174 -10.19 20.31 19.65
C LEU A 174 -11.38 19.79 18.85
N SER A 175 -11.23 19.62 17.53
CA SER A 175 -12.31 19.08 16.70
C SER A 175 -12.75 17.71 17.19
N LYS A 176 -11.81 16.80 17.50
CA LYS A 176 -12.12 15.47 18.02
C LYS A 176 -12.87 15.53 19.35
N HIS A 177 -12.44 16.39 20.27
CA HIS A 177 -13.15 16.61 21.53
C HIS A 177 -14.56 17.17 21.31
N LEU A 178 -14.74 18.12 20.41
CA LEU A 178 -16.05 18.67 20.07
C LEU A 178 -17.00 17.61 19.49
N PHE A 179 -16.51 16.73 18.61
CA PHE A 179 -17.26 15.57 18.14
C PHE A 179 -17.69 14.69 19.33
N ASP A 180 -16.75 14.30 20.20
CA ASP A 180 -17.05 13.44 21.36
C ASP A 180 -18.04 14.11 22.34
N THR A 181 -17.89 15.41 22.61
CA THR A 181 -18.80 16.18 23.48
C THR A 181 -20.20 16.28 22.87
N TYR A 182 -20.33 16.41 21.55
CA TYR A 182 -21.65 16.43 20.87
C TYR A 182 -22.45 15.15 21.10
N ASP A 183 -21.77 13.98 21.15
CA ASP A 183 -22.44 12.68 21.33
C ASP A 183 -22.88 12.43 22.78
N HIS A 184 -22.23 13.06 23.77
CA HIS A 184 -22.48 12.82 25.20
C HIS A 184 -23.29 13.93 25.88
N THR A 185 -23.56 15.03 25.19
CA THR A 185 -24.28 16.19 25.76
C THR A 185 -25.74 16.15 25.36
N GLU A 186 -26.64 16.16 26.34
CA GLU A 186 -28.10 16.23 26.10
C GLU A 186 -28.60 17.67 25.93
N ASP A 187 -27.81 18.68 26.35
CA ASP A 187 -28.17 20.09 26.18
C ASP A 187 -28.19 20.52 24.71
N HIS A 188 -29.40 20.84 24.24
CA HIS A 188 -29.68 21.22 22.87
C HIS A 188 -28.94 22.49 22.42
N ILE A 189 -28.75 23.45 23.33
CA ILE A 189 -28.05 24.71 23.03
C ILE A 189 -26.55 24.44 22.86
N THR A 190 -25.97 23.62 23.74
CA THR A 190 -24.56 23.20 23.63
C THR A 190 -24.33 22.36 22.37
N ARG A 191 -25.24 21.46 21.99
CA ARG A 191 -25.14 20.72 20.71
C ARG A 191 -25.18 21.66 19.50
N CYS A 192 -26.07 22.63 19.48
CA CYS A 192 -26.15 23.63 18.41
C CYS A 192 -24.88 24.52 18.33
N ALA A 193 -24.32 24.91 19.47
CA ALA A 193 -23.08 25.67 19.55
C ALA A 193 -21.86 24.85 19.05
N ILE A 194 -21.79 23.56 19.38
CA ILE A 194 -20.75 22.65 18.87
C ILE A 194 -20.87 22.48 17.35
N SER A 195 -22.08 22.26 16.82
CA SER A 195 -22.32 22.20 15.38
C SER A 195 -21.92 23.49 14.66
N TYR A 196 -22.21 24.66 15.26
CA TYR A 196 -21.78 25.95 14.75
C TYR A 196 -20.24 26.07 14.68
N LEU A 197 -19.54 25.65 15.74
CA LEU A 197 -18.07 25.63 15.78
C LEU A 197 -17.50 24.70 14.73
N LEU A 198 -17.97 23.46 14.66
CA LEU A 198 -17.46 22.46 13.70
C LEU A 198 -17.68 22.92 12.25
N LYS A 199 -18.84 23.51 11.93
CA LYS A 199 -19.16 24.06 10.59
C LYS A 199 -18.19 25.15 10.15
N ASN A 200 -17.74 25.96 11.10
CA ASN A 200 -16.85 27.10 10.85
C ASN A 200 -15.36 26.78 11.09
N GLY A 201 -15.00 25.50 11.25
CA GLY A 201 -13.62 25.07 11.45
C GLY A 201 -13.07 25.39 12.84
N CYS A 202 -13.89 25.20 13.87
CA CYS A 202 -13.61 25.51 15.29
C CYS A 202 -13.35 27.00 15.53
N ARG A 203 -14.03 27.89 14.79
CA ARG A 203 -13.88 29.35 14.89
C ARG A 203 -15.24 30.04 14.89
N ILE A 204 -15.29 31.20 15.54
CA ILE A 204 -16.46 32.07 15.54
C ILE A 204 -16.32 33.07 14.39
N ASN A 205 -17.29 33.09 13.48
CA ASN A 205 -17.31 33.99 12.34
C ASN A 205 -18.27 35.15 12.59
N ASN A 206 -17.77 36.38 12.49
CA ASN A 206 -18.57 37.60 12.66
C ASN A 206 -19.41 37.94 11.42
N LYS A 207 -19.14 37.30 10.27
CA LYS A 207 -19.92 37.47 9.03
C LYS A 207 -21.06 36.44 8.98
N GLY A 208 -22.22 36.85 8.48
CA GLY A 208 -23.36 35.95 8.26
C GLY A 208 -23.05 34.85 7.24
N GLU A 209 -23.67 33.69 7.41
CA GLU A 209 -23.53 32.56 6.49
C GLU A 209 -24.02 32.90 5.08
N ASN A 210 -23.26 32.50 4.06
CA ASN A 210 -23.74 32.53 2.69
C ASN A 210 -24.55 31.24 2.41
N PRO A 211 -25.86 31.34 2.18
CA PRO A 211 -26.75 30.17 2.08
C PRO A 211 -26.43 29.31 0.84
N GLU A 212 -26.09 29.90 -0.29
CA GLU A 212 -25.73 29.15 -1.51
C GLU A 212 -24.45 28.33 -1.31
N LYS A 213 -23.42 28.93 -0.69
CA LYS A 213 -22.16 28.23 -0.38
C LYS A 213 -22.37 27.13 0.65
N PHE A 214 -23.31 27.28 1.57
CA PHE A 214 -23.68 26.23 2.52
C PHE A 214 -24.42 25.09 1.80
N ALA A 215 -25.46 25.40 1.01
CA ALA A 215 -26.22 24.43 0.23
C ALA A 215 -25.31 23.62 -0.72
N GLN A 216 -24.37 24.26 -1.41
CA GLN A 216 -23.38 23.56 -2.24
C GLN A 216 -22.47 22.62 -1.43
N ARG A 217 -22.05 23.03 -0.23
CA ARG A 217 -21.22 22.20 0.66
C ARG A 217 -22.00 20.98 1.17
N ARG A 218 -23.24 21.17 1.61
CA ARG A 218 -24.16 20.11 2.05
C ARG A 218 -24.46 19.14 0.90
N ARG A 219 -24.83 19.64 -0.28
CA ARG A 219 -25.07 18.82 -1.48
C ARG A 219 -23.85 18.00 -1.89
N LYS A 220 -22.66 18.57 -1.79
CA LYS A 220 -21.40 17.85 -2.07
C LYS A 220 -21.15 16.73 -1.07
N LEU A 221 -21.54 16.90 0.20
CA LEU A 221 -21.45 15.87 1.22
C LEU A 221 -22.44 14.73 0.95
N GLU A 222 -23.70 15.06 0.63
CA GLU A 222 -24.73 14.09 0.24
C GLU A 222 -24.31 13.24 -0.96
N ILE A 223 -23.81 13.86 -2.03
CA ILE A 223 -23.29 13.14 -3.21
C ILE A 223 -22.15 12.20 -2.82
N GLN A 224 -21.31 12.59 -1.85
CA GLN A 224 -20.23 11.73 -1.38
C GLN A 224 -20.73 10.56 -0.54
N ILE A 225 -21.79 10.77 0.26
CA ILE A 225 -22.46 9.71 1.01
C ILE A 225 -23.10 8.74 0.03
N GLN A 226 -23.90 9.22 -0.93
CA GLN A 226 -24.51 8.42 -1.98
C GLN A 226 -23.48 7.55 -2.71
N ARG A 227 -22.37 8.15 -3.15
CA ARG A 227 -21.27 7.40 -3.80
C ARG A 227 -20.59 6.37 -2.89
N LEU A 228 -20.54 6.60 -1.58
CA LEU A 228 -19.99 5.62 -0.63
C LEU A 228 -20.99 4.50 -0.37
N THR A 229 -22.28 4.81 -0.27
CA THR A 229 -23.37 3.84 -0.18
C THR A 229 -23.38 2.93 -1.40
N GLU A 230 -23.31 3.50 -2.61
CA GLU A 230 -23.17 2.74 -3.87
C GLU A 230 -21.92 1.85 -3.88
N LYS A 231 -20.81 2.30 -3.27
CA LYS A 231 -19.58 1.52 -3.17
C LYS A 231 -19.62 0.43 -2.10
N LEU A 232 -20.47 0.57 -1.09
CA LEU A 232 -20.71 -0.45 -0.07
C LEU A 232 -21.69 -1.51 -0.58
N ALA A 233 -22.65 -1.08 -1.40
CA ALA A 233 -23.45 -1.95 -2.26
C ALA A 233 -22.63 -2.55 -3.42
N ALA A 234 -21.34 -2.20 -3.55
CA ALA A 234 -20.50 -2.75 -4.59
C ALA A 234 -20.34 -4.27 -4.43
N ARG A 235 -20.21 -4.90 -5.58
CA ARG A 235 -20.34 -6.35 -5.72
C ARG A 235 -19.23 -7.11 -4.99
N ILE A 236 -19.62 -8.29 -4.52
CA ILE A 236 -18.76 -9.35 -3.98
C ILE A 236 -17.62 -9.64 -4.98
N PRO A 237 -16.41 -10.00 -4.50
CA PRO A 237 -15.31 -10.37 -5.37
C PRO A 237 -15.72 -11.42 -6.40
N GLN A 238 -15.43 -11.14 -7.67
CA GLN A 238 -15.78 -12.04 -8.77
C GLN A 238 -14.59 -12.89 -9.20
N GLY A 239 -14.93 -14.06 -9.74
CA GLY A 239 -14.00 -14.99 -10.36
C GLY A 239 -13.41 -14.51 -11.69
N ARG A 240 -12.71 -15.42 -12.37
CA ARG A 240 -12.23 -15.24 -13.74
C ARG A 240 -13.14 -16.00 -14.69
N ASP A 241 -13.59 -15.32 -15.74
CA ASP A 241 -14.18 -15.97 -16.91
C ASP A 241 -13.07 -16.18 -17.94
N LEU A 242 -12.77 -17.45 -18.24
CA LEU A 242 -11.75 -17.85 -19.22
C LEU A 242 -12.34 -18.14 -20.59
N THR A 243 -13.66 -18.22 -20.68
CA THR A 243 -14.42 -18.63 -21.88
C THR A 243 -15.16 -17.46 -22.52
N ASP A 244 -15.13 -16.29 -21.87
CA ASP A 244 -15.89 -15.09 -22.22
C ASP A 244 -17.40 -15.35 -22.37
N THR A 245 -17.93 -16.43 -21.77
CA THR A 245 -19.34 -16.81 -21.91
C THR A 245 -20.25 -15.75 -21.36
N GLN A 246 -19.92 -15.18 -20.19
CA GLN A 246 -20.73 -14.11 -19.60
C GLN A 246 -20.68 -12.85 -20.46
N TRP A 247 -19.54 -12.56 -21.10
CA TRP A 247 -19.40 -11.42 -21.98
C TRP A 247 -20.23 -11.61 -23.24
N ILE A 248 -20.18 -12.80 -23.86
CA ILE A 248 -20.96 -13.14 -25.05
C ILE A 248 -22.46 -13.13 -24.75
N GLU A 249 -22.89 -13.74 -23.65
CA GLU A 249 -24.28 -13.72 -23.20
C GLU A 249 -24.76 -12.28 -22.99
N THR A 250 -23.97 -11.46 -22.28
CA THR A 250 -24.32 -10.05 -22.07
C THR A 250 -24.37 -9.27 -23.38
N LEU A 251 -23.49 -9.57 -24.34
CA LEU A 251 -23.50 -8.94 -25.66
C LEU A 251 -24.79 -9.31 -26.41
N ILE A 252 -25.15 -10.59 -26.41
CA ILE A 252 -26.38 -11.09 -27.04
C ILE A 252 -27.58 -10.37 -26.42
N THR A 253 -27.70 -10.38 -25.08
CA THR A 253 -28.78 -9.67 -24.37
C THR A 253 -28.80 -8.19 -24.72
N ALA A 254 -27.65 -7.50 -24.69
CA ALA A 254 -27.56 -6.06 -24.99
C ALA A 254 -27.90 -5.72 -26.44
N THR A 255 -27.75 -6.66 -27.37
CA THR A 255 -28.14 -6.47 -28.78
C THR A 255 -29.61 -6.83 -29.06
N GLN A 256 -30.20 -7.71 -28.26
CA GLN A 256 -31.56 -8.22 -28.47
C GLN A 256 -32.62 -7.54 -27.60
N THR A 257 -32.22 -6.92 -26.50
CA THR A 257 -33.14 -6.37 -25.49
C THR A 257 -32.75 -4.94 -25.10
N VAL A 258 -33.73 -4.18 -24.63
CA VAL A 258 -33.53 -2.85 -24.04
C VAL A 258 -33.44 -3.04 -22.52
N PRO A 259 -32.45 -2.45 -21.84
CA PRO A 259 -32.34 -2.58 -20.39
C PRO A 259 -33.57 -1.98 -19.70
N GLU A 260 -34.06 -2.65 -18.65
CA GLU A 260 -35.24 -2.24 -17.91
C GLU A 260 -34.99 -0.93 -17.14
N ASP A 261 -33.76 -0.71 -16.66
CA ASP A 261 -33.36 0.50 -15.95
C ASP A 261 -31.90 0.92 -16.22
N GLU A 262 -31.51 2.08 -15.67
CA GLU A 262 -30.14 2.60 -15.79
C GLU A 262 -29.11 1.71 -15.06
N ALA A 263 -29.53 0.97 -14.02
CA ALA A 263 -28.65 0.09 -13.27
C ALA A 263 -28.27 -1.13 -14.13
N GLU A 264 -29.22 -1.73 -14.82
CA GLU A 264 -29.04 -2.82 -15.76
C GLU A 264 -28.23 -2.37 -16.97
N ALA A 265 -28.56 -1.22 -17.57
CA ALA A 265 -27.77 -0.64 -18.66
C ALA A 265 -26.29 -0.49 -18.27
N LYS A 266 -26.05 0.01 -17.05
CA LYS A 266 -24.71 0.16 -16.48
C LYS A 266 -24.06 -1.18 -16.17
N LEU A 267 -24.82 -2.19 -15.75
CA LEU A 267 -24.32 -3.55 -15.54
C LEU A 267 -23.84 -4.15 -16.87
N TRP A 268 -24.64 -4.09 -17.93
CA TRP A 268 -24.25 -4.58 -19.25
C TRP A 268 -23.01 -3.85 -19.75
N GLN A 269 -22.99 -2.52 -19.65
CA GLN A 269 -21.83 -1.72 -20.02
C GLN A 269 -20.57 -2.12 -19.23
N ASN A 270 -20.70 -2.34 -17.91
CA ASN A 270 -19.57 -2.76 -17.08
C ASN A 270 -19.02 -4.12 -17.48
N TYR A 271 -19.89 -5.07 -17.83
CA TYR A 271 -19.48 -6.38 -18.31
C TYR A 271 -18.78 -6.29 -19.68
N LEU A 272 -19.37 -5.55 -20.62
CA LEU A 272 -18.85 -5.43 -21.98
C LEU A 272 -17.52 -4.66 -22.06
N LEU A 273 -17.34 -3.63 -21.22
CA LEU A 273 -16.10 -2.84 -21.16
C LEU A 273 -15.01 -3.50 -20.31
N ARG A 274 -15.31 -4.56 -19.58
CA ARG A 274 -14.33 -5.21 -18.72
C ARG A 274 -13.37 -6.06 -19.56
N LYS A 275 -12.08 -5.79 -19.39
CA LYS A 275 -11.03 -6.69 -19.90
C LYS A 275 -11.04 -7.98 -19.06
N SER A 276 -11.53 -9.08 -19.63
CA SER A 276 -11.41 -10.42 -19.03
C SER A 276 -9.95 -10.86 -19.01
N SER A 277 -9.59 -11.65 -18.01
CA SER A 277 -8.26 -12.27 -17.91
C SER A 277 -8.35 -13.62 -18.61
N GLN A 278 -7.65 -13.78 -19.71
CA GLN A 278 -7.70 -14.99 -20.55
C GLN A 278 -6.85 -16.14 -19.97
N VAL A 279 -6.18 -15.88 -18.84
CA VAL A 279 -5.31 -16.85 -18.16
C VAL A 279 -5.88 -17.30 -16.81
N PRO A 280 -5.71 -18.58 -16.45
CA PRO A 280 -6.24 -19.14 -15.21
C PRO A 280 -5.62 -18.53 -13.95
N PHE A 281 -6.28 -18.73 -12.81
CA PHE A 281 -5.71 -18.36 -11.53
C PHE A 281 -4.37 -19.09 -11.30
N PRO A 282 -3.38 -18.39 -10.73
CA PRO A 282 -2.07 -18.96 -10.47
C PRO A 282 -2.06 -19.87 -9.24
N VAL A 283 -1.10 -20.79 -9.20
CA VAL A 283 -0.92 -21.76 -8.13
C VAL A 283 0.26 -21.34 -7.25
N ALA A 284 0.00 -21.18 -5.96
CA ALA A 284 0.97 -20.75 -4.96
C ALA A 284 1.60 -21.93 -4.22
N TYR A 285 2.93 -21.88 -4.12
CA TYR A 285 3.81 -22.78 -3.39
C TYR A 285 4.44 -21.98 -2.24
N GLU A 286 3.75 -21.96 -1.10
CA GLU A 286 3.99 -21.05 0.01
C GLU A 286 5.23 -21.37 0.83
N THR A 287 5.75 -22.59 0.72
CA THR A 287 6.96 -23.02 1.41
C THR A 287 8.10 -23.18 0.41
N ASN A 288 9.33 -23.06 0.91
CA ASN A 288 10.52 -23.24 0.09
C ASN A 288 10.88 -24.71 -0.17
N GLU A 289 10.21 -25.64 0.53
CA GLU A 289 10.32 -27.09 0.34
C GLU A 289 9.26 -27.63 -0.64
N ASP A 290 8.32 -26.78 -1.08
CA ASP A 290 7.33 -27.14 -2.09
C ASP A 290 7.91 -27.34 -3.50
N MET A 291 9.16 -26.91 -3.71
CA MET A 291 9.87 -26.96 -4.98
C MET A 291 11.15 -27.75 -4.82
N ILE A 292 11.47 -28.59 -5.79
CA ILE A 292 12.70 -29.37 -5.84
C ILE A 292 13.53 -28.87 -7.02
N TRP A 293 14.74 -28.40 -6.73
CA TRP A 293 15.68 -27.90 -7.73
C TRP A 293 16.68 -29.00 -8.12
N LEU A 294 17.00 -29.10 -9.41
CA LEU A 294 17.93 -30.08 -9.96
C LEU A 294 18.60 -29.56 -11.23
N LYS A 295 19.70 -30.19 -11.66
CA LYS A 295 20.29 -29.99 -12.99
C LYS A 295 19.90 -31.14 -13.91
N ASN A 296 19.58 -30.83 -15.16
CA ASN A 296 19.42 -31.86 -16.20
C ASN A 296 20.79 -32.29 -16.76
N GLN A 297 20.78 -33.29 -17.66
CA GLN A 297 21.99 -33.80 -18.31
C GLN A 297 22.78 -32.71 -19.08
N ALA A 298 22.09 -31.69 -19.58
CA ALA A 298 22.69 -30.53 -20.25
C ALA A 298 23.18 -29.44 -19.28
N GLY A 299 23.19 -29.69 -17.97
CA GLY A 299 23.62 -28.75 -16.94
C GLY A 299 22.66 -27.58 -16.67
N ARG A 300 21.47 -27.57 -17.28
CA ARG A 300 20.45 -26.52 -17.07
C ARG A 300 19.71 -26.75 -15.76
N ILE A 301 19.39 -25.65 -15.08
CA ILE A 301 18.60 -25.68 -13.84
C ILE A 301 17.15 -25.99 -14.18
N CYS A 302 16.58 -26.95 -13.46
CA CYS A 302 15.21 -27.38 -13.54
C CYS A 302 14.56 -27.35 -12.16
N VAL A 303 13.22 -27.28 -12.16
CA VAL A 303 12.40 -27.33 -10.96
C VAL A 303 11.28 -28.37 -11.13
N LYS A 304 11.01 -29.13 -10.05
CA LYS A 304 9.81 -29.95 -9.87
C LYS A 304 8.96 -29.34 -8.78
N PHE A 305 7.65 -29.44 -8.90
CA PHE A 305 6.71 -28.88 -7.94
C PHE A 305 5.94 -29.99 -7.23
N ASN A 306 5.77 -29.86 -5.91
CA ASN A 306 4.98 -30.81 -5.15
C ASN A 306 3.54 -30.88 -5.68
N GLY A 307 3.05 -32.09 -5.92
CA GLY A 307 1.73 -32.34 -6.50
C GLY A 307 1.69 -32.41 -8.03
N LEU A 308 2.76 -32.02 -8.75
CA LEU A 308 2.87 -32.20 -10.20
C LEU A 308 3.71 -33.44 -10.59
N GLY A 309 3.92 -34.37 -9.66
CA GLY A 309 4.54 -35.67 -9.94
C GLY A 309 5.92 -35.59 -10.60
N GLU A 310 6.06 -36.27 -11.74
CA GLU A 310 7.33 -36.43 -12.49
C GLU A 310 7.69 -35.23 -13.38
N HIS A 311 6.75 -34.30 -13.59
CA HIS A 311 6.94 -33.18 -14.50
C HIS A 311 8.09 -32.27 -14.06
N THR A 312 9.02 -32.04 -14.98
CA THR A 312 10.21 -31.24 -14.76
C THR A 312 10.17 -30.01 -15.65
N PHE A 313 10.35 -28.84 -15.05
CA PHE A 313 10.30 -27.56 -15.74
C PHE A 313 11.70 -26.95 -15.80
N GLN A 314 12.17 -26.66 -17.01
CA GLN A 314 13.44 -25.97 -17.25
C GLN A 314 13.30 -24.47 -16.95
N ILE A 315 14.30 -23.91 -16.28
CA ILE A 315 14.34 -22.47 -15.97
C ILE A 315 14.94 -21.70 -17.14
N TYR A 316 14.16 -20.79 -17.72
CA TYR A 316 14.61 -19.81 -18.70
C TYR A 316 14.56 -18.42 -18.06
N CYS A 317 15.74 -17.89 -17.72
CA CYS A 317 15.88 -16.59 -17.08
C CYS A 317 17.05 -15.80 -17.68
N ASP A 318 17.02 -14.49 -17.49
CA ASP A 318 18.15 -13.63 -17.84
C ASP A 318 19.37 -13.94 -16.95
N SER A 319 20.57 -13.72 -17.49
CA SER A 319 21.83 -13.87 -16.75
C SER A 319 21.86 -13.09 -15.42
N ARG A 320 21.16 -11.96 -15.37
CA ARG A 320 21.02 -11.12 -14.17
C ARG A 320 20.25 -11.79 -13.04
N GLN A 321 19.45 -12.82 -13.31
CA GLN A 321 18.66 -13.53 -12.30
C GLN A 321 19.16 -14.95 -12.04
N LEU A 322 19.99 -15.50 -12.93
CA LEU A 322 20.52 -16.87 -12.85
C LEU A 322 21.15 -17.21 -11.49
N HIS A 323 21.89 -16.26 -10.91
CA HIS A 323 22.54 -16.44 -9.60
C HIS A 323 21.57 -16.77 -8.46
N TRP A 324 20.32 -16.29 -8.52
CA TRP A 324 19.32 -16.64 -7.52
C TRP A 324 18.89 -18.11 -7.65
N PHE A 325 18.63 -18.57 -8.87
CA PHE A 325 18.23 -19.95 -9.12
C PHE A 325 19.36 -20.95 -8.82
N GLN A 326 20.60 -20.59 -9.16
CA GLN A 326 21.79 -21.34 -8.74
C GLN A 326 21.83 -21.49 -7.23
N ARG A 327 21.54 -20.41 -6.49
CA ARG A 327 21.54 -20.48 -5.03
C ARG A 327 20.45 -21.37 -4.45
N PHE A 328 19.27 -21.41 -5.07
CA PHE A 328 18.21 -22.31 -4.61
C PHE A 328 18.61 -23.77 -4.73
N LEU A 329 19.32 -24.12 -5.80
CA LEU A 329 19.89 -25.44 -5.98
C LEU A 329 20.98 -25.74 -4.95
N GLU A 330 21.96 -24.84 -4.78
CA GLU A 330 23.05 -25.00 -3.80
C GLU A 330 22.53 -25.18 -2.37
N ASP A 331 21.51 -24.42 -1.97
CA ASP A 331 20.87 -24.53 -0.67
C ASP A 331 20.26 -25.92 -0.45
N GLN A 332 19.57 -26.47 -1.45
CA GLN A 332 19.00 -27.80 -1.37
C GLN A 332 20.06 -28.91 -1.40
N GLU A 333 21.08 -28.78 -2.24
CA GLU A 333 22.20 -29.73 -2.31
C GLU A 333 22.97 -29.78 -0.99
N THR A 334 23.28 -28.62 -0.40
CA THR A 334 23.96 -28.52 0.90
C THR A 334 23.13 -29.16 2.02
N LYS A 335 21.81 -28.94 2.04
CA LYS A 335 20.92 -29.59 3.00
C LYS A 335 20.87 -31.11 2.81
N ARG A 336 20.86 -31.59 1.56
CA ARG A 336 20.83 -33.03 1.24
C ARG A 336 22.13 -33.72 1.60
N SER A 337 23.28 -33.14 1.22
CA SER A 337 24.61 -33.71 1.49
C SER A 337 24.93 -33.79 2.98
N SER A 338 24.44 -32.83 3.77
CA SER A 338 24.58 -32.79 5.24
C SER A 338 23.56 -33.64 6.00
N LYS A 339 22.81 -34.55 5.35
CA LYS A 339 21.76 -35.36 5.99
C LYS A 339 20.71 -34.51 6.76
N ASN A 340 20.32 -33.36 6.19
CA ASN A 340 19.36 -32.41 6.78
C ASN A 340 19.79 -31.75 8.10
N GLN A 341 21.09 -31.59 8.32
CA GLN A 341 21.60 -30.83 9.47
C GLN A 341 21.33 -29.32 9.37
N HIS A 342 21.13 -28.79 8.16
CA HIS A 342 20.73 -27.39 7.96
C HIS A 342 19.21 -27.20 7.98
N SER A 343 18.76 -26.07 8.52
CA SER A 343 17.34 -25.70 8.53
C SER A 343 16.91 -24.97 7.26
N SER A 344 15.85 -25.44 6.59
CA SER A 344 15.25 -24.75 5.42
C SER A 344 14.70 -23.36 5.76
N ALA A 345 14.54 -23.01 7.04
CA ALA A 345 14.23 -21.65 7.46
C ALA A 345 15.31 -20.63 7.03
N LEU A 346 16.52 -21.08 6.70
CA LEU A 346 17.64 -20.27 6.22
C LEU A 346 17.89 -20.39 4.70
N PHE A 347 16.97 -20.99 3.94
CA PHE A 347 17.00 -20.95 2.48
C PHE A 347 16.68 -19.55 1.93
N THR A 348 17.42 -19.14 0.90
CA THR A 348 17.23 -17.86 0.23
C THR A 348 15.85 -17.75 -0.43
N LEU A 349 15.33 -18.85 -0.98
CA LEU A 349 13.96 -18.99 -1.48
C LEU A 349 12.96 -19.04 -0.32
N ARG A 350 11.86 -18.30 -0.44
CA ARG A 350 10.75 -18.30 0.53
C ARG A 350 9.50 -18.98 0.01
N SER A 351 9.10 -18.64 -1.21
CA SER A 351 7.90 -19.18 -1.84
C SER A 351 8.00 -19.05 -3.36
N GLY A 352 7.19 -19.84 -4.06
CA GLY A 352 7.03 -19.84 -5.50
C GLY A 352 5.57 -19.67 -5.89
N ARG A 353 5.32 -19.21 -7.11
CA ARG A 353 3.98 -19.16 -7.70
C ARG A 353 4.08 -19.36 -9.20
N ILE A 354 3.36 -20.34 -9.71
CA ILE A 354 3.26 -20.57 -11.15
C ILE A 354 2.04 -19.81 -11.67
N ALA A 355 2.23 -19.05 -12.75
CA ALA A 355 1.15 -18.34 -13.43
C ALA A 355 1.34 -18.42 -14.94
N TRP A 356 0.22 -18.39 -15.66
CA TRP A 356 0.24 -18.15 -17.10
C TRP A 356 0.25 -16.65 -17.37
N GLN A 357 1.04 -16.24 -18.35
CA GLN A 357 1.09 -14.89 -18.89
C GLN A 357 0.49 -14.92 -20.30
N GLU A 358 -0.41 -13.97 -20.56
CA GLU A 358 -1.05 -13.79 -21.86
C GLU A 358 0.01 -13.57 -22.94
N GLY A 359 -0.03 -14.40 -23.98
CA GLY A 359 0.76 -14.25 -25.20
C GLY A 359 -0.04 -13.64 -26.34
N GLU A 360 0.65 -13.20 -27.39
CA GLU A 360 0.03 -12.71 -28.62
C GLU A 360 0.11 -13.81 -29.68
N GLY A 361 -1.02 -14.26 -30.21
CA GLY A 361 -1.05 -15.28 -31.26
C GLY A 361 -2.38 -16.03 -31.35
N LYS A 362 -2.49 -16.87 -32.38
CA LYS A 362 -3.61 -17.81 -32.58
C LYS A 362 -3.10 -19.23 -32.33
N GLY A 363 -3.91 -20.08 -31.72
CA GLY A 363 -3.60 -21.50 -31.47
C GLY A 363 -4.05 -21.96 -30.08
N GLU A 364 -3.61 -23.15 -29.69
CA GLU A 364 -3.96 -23.74 -28.41
C GLU A 364 -3.50 -22.88 -27.22
N PRO A 365 -4.31 -22.71 -26.16
CA PRO A 365 -4.02 -21.78 -25.07
C PRO A 365 -2.68 -22.03 -24.35
N TRP A 366 -2.25 -23.28 -24.21
CA TRP A 366 -0.97 -23.65 -23.58
C TRP A 366 0.27 -23.42 -24.46
N ASN A 367 0.06 -23.15 -25.77
CA ASN A 367 1.10 -22.81 -26.73
C ASN A 367 1.20 -21.29 -26.95
N VAL A 368 0.05 -20.61 -26.96
CA VAL A 368 0.00 -19.13 -27.07
C VAL A 368 0.52 -18.49 -25.78
N ASN A 369 0.02 -18.94 -24.63
CA ASN A 369 0.38 -18.35 -23.35
C ASN A 369 1.72 -18.89 -22.82
N HIS A 370 2.38 -18.11 -21.97
CA HIS A 370 3.69 -18.47 -21.42
C HIS A 370 3.60 -18.79 -19.93
N LEU A 371 4.23 -19.90 -19.54
CA LEU A 371 4.30 -20.30 -18.15
C LEU A 371 5.43 -19.54 -17.44
N ILE A 372 5.09 -18.81 -16.37
CA ILE A 372 6.01 -18.00 -15.58
C ILE A 372 6.04 -18.49 -14.14
N LEU A 373 7.24 -18.62 -13.59
CA LEU A 373 7.47 -18.84 -12.17
C LEU A 373 7.86 -17.52 -11.51
N TYR A 374 7.13 -17.14 -10.47
CA TYR A 374 7.45 -16.03 -9.58
C TYR A 374 8.01 -16.61 -8.28
N CYS A 375 9.21 -16.18 -7.87
CA CYS A 375 9.84 -16.60 -6.62
C CYS A 375 10.01 -15.41 -5.67
N SER A 376 9.60 -15.57 -4.42
CA SER A 376 9.92 -14.63 -3.34
C SER A 376 11.24 -15.00 -2.69
N VAL A 377 12.14 -14.02 -2.58
CA VAL A 377 13.53 -14.22 -2.15
C VAL A 377 13.87 -13.27 -1.02
N ASP A 378 14.40 -13.78 0.10
CA ASP A 378 14.91 -12.94 1.19
C ASP A 378 16.38 -12.59 0.96
N THR A 379 16.62 -11.35 0.55
CA THR A 379 17.97 -10.87 0.17
C THR A 379 18.97 -10.88 1.33
N ARG A 380 18.51 -10.90 2.59
CA ARG A 380 19.39 -11.02 3.77
C ARG A 380 20.12 -12.35 3.81
N LEU A 381 19.51 -13.40 3.28
CA LEU A 381 20.09 -14.76 3.24
C LEU A 381 21.07 -14.97 2.08
N TRP A 382 21.53 -13.89 1.45
CA TRP A 382 22.56 -13.95 0.41
C TRP A 382 23.98 -13.95 1.00
N THR A 383 24.15 -13.33 2.15
CA THR A 383 25.46 -13.03 2.78
C THR A 383 25.56 -13.70 4.14
N GLN A 384 26.77 -14.04 4.58
CA GLN A 384 27.00 -14.71 5.87
C GLN A 384 26.44 -13.90 7.05
N GLU A 385 26.70 -12.61 7.07
CA GLU A 385 26.33 -11.67 8.12
C GLU A 385 24.80 -11.48 8.16
N GLY A 386 24.17 -11.31 7.00
CA GLY A 386 22.71 -11.26 6.89
C GLY A 386 22.03 -12.57 7.30
N THR A 387 22.63 -13.72 6.97
CA THR A 387 22.16 -15.04 7.46
C THR A 387 22.29 -15.15 8.97
N ASN A 388 23.37 -14.65 9.58
CA ASN A 388 23.53 -14.63 11.03
C ASN A 388 22.46 -13.79 11.73
N LEU A 389 22.08 -12.63 11.16
CA LEU A 389 20.97 -11.84 11.70
C LEU A 389 19.65 -12.62 11.69
N VAL A 390 19.29 -13.20 10.53
CA VAL A 390 18.06 -13.99 10.40
C VAL A 390 18.09 -15.23 11.29
N ARG A 391 19.26 -15.85 11.46
CA ARG A 391 19.49 -16.98 12.36
C ARG A 391 19.18 -16.59 13.80
N SER A 392 19.73 -15.48 14.29
CA SER A 392 19.47 -15.00 15.66
C SER A 392 17.99 -14.65 15.86
N GLU A 393 17.38 -13.90 14.93
CA GLU A 393 15.94 -13.58 14.96
C GLU A 393 15.08 -14.84 15.09
N LYS A 394 15.39 -15.89 14.31
CA LYS A 394 14.64 -17.16 14.31
C LYS A 394 14.93 -18.02 15.52
N ALA A 395 16.17 -18.03 16.01
CA ALA A 395 16.55 -18.74 17.22
C ALA A 395 15.82 -18.16 18.44
N GLU A 396 15.75 -16.83 18.56
CA GLU A 396 14.98 -16.14 19.61
C GLU A 396 13.48 -16.45 19.52
N GLU A 397 12.90 -16.44 18.32
CA GLU A 397 11.48 -16.78 18.12
C GLU A 397 11.19 -18.22 18.57
N ILE A 398 12.05 -19.17 18.22
CA ILE A 398 11.92 -20.57 18.64
C ILE A 398 12.11 -20.73 20.14
N ALA A 399 13.12 -20.05 20.72
CA ALA A 399 13.37 -20.07 22.15
C ALA A 399 12.16 -19.52 22.94
N LYS A 400 11.56 -18.42 22.48
CA LYS A 400 10.32 -17.87 23.06
C LYS A 400 9.17 -18.86 23.02
N ILE A 401 8.99 -19.59 21.92
CA ILE A 401 7.94 -20.62 21.81
C ILE A 401 8.21 -21.76 22.80
N ILE A 402 9.46 -22.19 22.94
CA ILE A 402 9.84 -23.26 23.88
C ILE A 402 9.56 -22.82 25.31
N THR A 403 10.01 -21.64 25.71
CA THR A 403 9.81 -21.12 27.08
C THR A 403 8.33 -20.91 27.38
N GLN A 404 7.55 -20.35 26.46
CA GLN A 404 6.11 -20.18 26.61
C GLN A 404 5.37 -21.52 26.71
N THR A 405 5.83 -22.55 26.01
CA THR A 405 5.23 -23.87 26.10
C THR A 405 5.58 -24.51 27.44
N GLN A 406 6.84 -24.45 27.87
CA GLN A 406 7.30 -24.97 29.16
C GLN A 406 6.66 -24.26 30.37
N ALA A 407 6.37 -22.97 30.26
CA ALA A 407 5.70 -22.19 31.31
C ALA A 407 4.26 -22.65 31.61
N LYS A 408 3.68 -23.53 30.79
CA LYS A 408 2.31 -24.06 30.99
C LYS A 408 2.22 -25.16 32.06
N GLY A 409 3.32 -25.53 32.72
CA GLY A 409 3.31 -26.51 33.81
C GLY A 409 3.33 -27.95 33.28
N GLU A 410 2.36 -28.78 33.69
CA GLU A 410 2.25 -30.17 33.23
C GLU A 410 1.98 -30.24 31.72
N LEU A 411 2.99 -30.73 30.99
CA LEU A 411 2.99 -30.78 29.53
C LEU A 411 2.41 -32.10 29.04
N ASN A 412 1.40 -32.03 28.17
CA ASN A 412 0.89 -33.23 27.49
C ASN A 412 1.91 -33.78 26.46
N ASP A 413 1.73 -35.03 26.03
CA ASP A 413 2.63 -35.69 25.07
C ASP A 413 2.78 -34.92 23.74
N GLN A 414 1.72 -34.27 23.26
CA GLN A 414 1.76 -33.45 22.06
C GLN A 414 2.62 -32.19 22.23
N GLN A 415 2.58 -31.57 23.41
CA GLN A 415 3.37 -30.39 23.79
C GLN A 415 4.83 -30.78 23.99
N GLN A 416 5.10 -31.93 24.61
CA GLN A 416 6.45 -32.48 24.71
C GLN A 416 7.03 -32.81 23.32
N ALA A 417 6.25 -33.45 22.45
CA ALA A 417 6.64 -33.70 21.06
C ALA A 417 6.82 -32.41 20.25
N HIS A 418 6.03 -31.36 20.53
CA HIS A 418 6.22 -30.03 19.94
C HIS A 418 7.55 -29.41 20.38
N ILE A 419 7.88 -29.44 21.67
CA ILE A 419 9.15 -28.94 22.21
C ILE A 419 10.32 -29.71 21.61
N LYS A 420 10.26 -31.05 21.55
CA LYS A 420 11.32 -31.87 20.91
C LYS A 420 11.56 -31.46 19.45
N ARG A 421 10.49 -31.22 18.68
CA ARG A 421 10.61 -30.72 17.28
C ARG A 421 11.24 -29.33 17.22
N LYS A 422 10.86 -28.42 18.13
CA LYS A 422 11.41 -27.06 18.19
C LYS A 422 12.89 -27.05 18.60
N ASN A 423 13.30 -27.88 19.57
CA ASN A 423 14.70 -28.07 19.94
C ASN A 423 15.53 -28.61 18.77
N SER A 424 15.01 -29.60 18.04
CA SER A 424 15.67 -30.09 16.81
C SER A 424 15.79 -28.98 15.76
N SER A 425 14.77 -28.14 15.61
CA SER A 425 14.78 -27.01 14.66
C SER A 425 15.80 -25.94 15.07
N LEU A 426 15.94 -25.67 16.37
CA LEU A 426 16.93 -24.74 16.92
C LEU A 426 18.36 -25.25 16.66
N ALA A 427 18.62 -26.54 16.91
CA ALA A 427 19.91 -27.16 16.61
C ALA A 427 20.27 -27.03 15.11
N ARG A 428 19.31 -27.25 14.21
CA ARG A 428 19.54 -27.13 12.76
C ARG A 428 19.74 -25.68 12.28
N ILE A 429 19.13 -24.71 12.96
CA ILE A 429 19.31 -23.28 12.64
C ILE A 429 20.71 -22.80 13.01
N ASN A 430 21.33 -23.41 14.04
CA ASN A 430 22.69 -23.10 14.44
C ASN A 430 23.77 -23.58 13.45
N ASN A 431 23.39 -24.39 12.45
CA ASN A 431 24.24 -24.76 11.34
C ASN A 431 23.88 -23.95 10.08
N PRO A 432 24.45 -22.75 9.86
CA PRO A 432 24.10 -21.91 8.72
C PRO A 432 24.62 -22.48 7.39
N PHE A 433 23.97 -22.10 6.29
CA PHE A 433 24.48 -22.40 4.95
C PHE A 433 25.76 -21.61 4.66
N PRO A 434 26.69 -22.15 3.85
CA PRO A 434 27.88 -21.42 3.43
C PRO A 434 27.47 -20.25 2.54
N ARG A 435 27.77 -19.01 2.96
CA ARG A 435 27.47 -17.79 2.21
C ARG A 435 28.73 -16.96 2.00
N PRO A 436 28.79 -16.15 0.93
CA PRO A 436 29.84 -15.14 0.80
C PRO A 436 29.75 -14.14 1.96
N SER A 437 30.91 -13.78 2.52
CA SER A 437 30.99 -12.69 3.49
C SER A 437 30.80 -11.36 2.77
N LYS A 438 29.96 -10.52 3.34
CA LYS A 438 29.79 -9.13 2.97
C LYS A 438 29.35 -8.35 4.20
N LEU A 439 30.21 -7.43 4.63
CA LEU A 439 29.93 -6.57 5.77
C LEU A 439 28.57 -5.90 5.65
N LEU A 440 27.80 -5.97 6.73
CA LEU A 440 26.56 -5.23 6.85
C LEU A 440 26.86 -3.74 6.82
N TYR A 441 25.96 -3.00 6.20
CA TYR A 441 26.06 -1.55 6.21
C TYR A 441 26.03 -1.02 7.64
N GLN A 442 27.09 -0.30 8.02
CA GLN A 442 27.19 0.41 9.30
C GLN A 442 27.31 1.89 9.02
N GLY A 443 26.18 2.58 9.12
CA GLY A 443 26.11 4.03 9.02
C GLY A 443 26.46 4.71 10.35
N GLN A 444 26.98 5.92 10.28
CA GLN A 444 27.18 6.81 11.40
C GLN A 444 25.83 7.37 11.86
N SER A 445 25.43 7.06 13.09
CA SER A 445 24.11 7.42 13.64
C SER A 445 23.82 8.92 13.59
N HIS A 446 24.85 9.77 13.64
CA HIS A 446 24.73 11.22 13.59
C HIS A 446 24.65 11.79 12.16
N ILE A 447 24.93 11.02 11.10
CA ILE A 447 24.76 11.49 9.72
C ILE A 447 23.40 11.06 9.19
N LEU A 448 22.59 12.01 8.71
CA LEU A 448 21.26 11.76 8.16
C LEU A 448 21.14 12.33 6.76
N VAL A 449 20.43 11.61 5.89
CA VAL A 449 20.02 12.13 4.57
C VAL A 449 18.57 12.58 4.63
N GLY A 450 18.32 13.88 4.66
CA GLY A 450 16.98 14.43 4.54
C GLY A 450 16.56 14.48 3.08
N VAL A 451 15.39 13.91 2.75
CA VAL A 451 14.83 13.94 1.40
C VAL A 451 13.60 14.84 1.40
N SER A 452 13.72 15.99 0.74
CA SER A 452 12.56 16.86 0.49
C SER A 452 11.87 16.47 -0.81
N LEU A 453 10.54 16.54 -0.80
CA LEU A 453 9.70 16.29 -1.97
C LEU A 453 8.96 17.59 -2.32
N GLY A 454 9.00 17.99 -3.59
CA GLY A 454 8.42 19.25 -4.06
C GLY A 454 7.79 19.14 -5.45
N LEU A 455 6.97 20.13 -5.79
CA LEU A 455 6.22 20.20 -7.04
C LEU A 455 7.11 20.38 -8.28
N GLU A 456 8.11 21.24 -8.15
CA GLU A 456 9.04 21.58 -9.23
C GLU A 456 10.19 20.57 -9.30
N ASP A 457 10.73 20.17 -8.15
CA ASP A 457 11.76 19.14 -8.03
C ASP A 457 11.20 17.96 -7.24
N PRO A 458 11.00 16.79 -7.88
CA PRO A 458 10.34 15.65 -7.25
C PRO A 458 11.12 15.11 -6.05
N ALA A 459 12.43 15.31 -6.01
CA ALA A 459 13.29 15.04 -4.86
C ALA A 459 14.47 16.02 -4.80
N THR A 460 14.80 16.50 -3.60
CA THR A 460 16.04 17.23 -3.29
C THR A 460 16.56 16.73 -1.96
N ILE A 461 17.86 16.43 -1.86
CA ILE A 461 18.44 15.86 -0.65
C ILE A 461 19.45 16.79 0.04
N ALA A 462 19.55 16.65 1.35
CA ALA A 462 20.56 17.27 2.19
C ALA A 462 21.18 16.21 3.10
N ILE A 463 22.52 16.14 3.13
CA ILE A 463 23.26 15.31 4.08
C ILE A 463 23.64 16.19 5.25
N VAL A 464 23.20 15.83 6.44
CA VAL A 464 23.32 16.66 7.64
C VAL A 464 23.99 15.86 8.74
N ASP A 465 24.95 16.49 9.42
CA ASP A 465 25.44 16.02 10.71
C ASP A 465 24.47 16.52 11.80
N GLY A 466 23.75 15.59 12.41
CA GLY A 466 22.76 15.85 13.45
C GLY A 466 23.37 16.40 14.75
N THR A 467 24.65 16.15 15.03
CA THR A 467 25.30 16.69 16.24
C THR A 467 25.53 18.19 16.12
N THR A 468 26.03 18.63 14.96
CA THR A 468 26.35 20.04 14.70
C THR A 468 25.19 20.80 14.04
N GLY A 469 24.21 20.10 13.48
CA GLY A 469 23.14 20.69 12.65
C GLY A 469 23.64 21.28 11.33
N LYS A 470 24.91 21.02 10.96
CA LYS A 470 25.55 21.53 9.74
C LYS A 470 25.30 20.57 8.57
N VAL A 471 25.12 21.16 7.40
CA VAL A 471 24.93 20.39 6.17
C VAL A 471 26.29 20.09 5.56
N VAL A 472 26.56 18.80 5.34
CA VAL A 472 27.76 18.31 4.65
C VAL A 472 27.66 18.65 3.18
N THR A 473 26.53 18.31 2.55
CA THR A 473 26.27 18.70 1.16
C THR A 473 24.78 18.68 0.83
N TYR A 474 24.42 19.42 -0.21
CA TYR A 474 23.13 19.31 -0.88
C TYR A 474 23.26 18.60 -2.23
N ARG A 475 22.18 17.95 -2.67
CA ARG A 475 22.02 17.49 -4.06
C ARG A 475 20.63 17.81 -4.58
N ASN A 476 20.58 18.56 -5.67
CA ASN A 476 19.34 18.86 -6.39
C ASN A 476 18.99 17.73 -7.38
N ILE A 477 17.82 17.83 -8.02
CA ILE A 477 17.35 16.81 -8.96
C ILE A 477 18.28 16.60 -10.17
N LYS A 478 18.94 17.65 -10.64
CA LYS A 478 19.89 17.58 -11.78
C LYS A 478 21.12 16.78 -11.38
N GLN A 479 21.62 17.00 -10.17
CA GLN A 479 22.76 16.26 -9.61
C GLN A 479 22.39 14.80 -9.28
N LEU A 480 21.14 14.53 -8.86
CA LEU A 480 20.65 13.18 -8.60
C LEU A 480 20.43 12.35 -9.86
N LEU A 481 20.08 12.96 -10.99
CA LEU A 481 19.83 12.24 -12.23
C LEU A 481 21.01 12.28 -13.21
N GLY A 482 21.90 13.27 -13.10
CA GLY A 482 22.98 13.50 -14.05
C GLY A 482 22.46 13.52 -15.49
N ASP A 483 23.06 12.72 -16.36
CA ASP A 483 22.67 12.59 -17.78
C ASP A 483 21.23 12.10 -17.98
N ASN A 484 20.65 11.43 -16.98
CA ASN A 484 19.26 10.98 -17.02
C ASN A 484 18.26 12.10 -16.75
N TYR A 485 18.70 13.33 -16.43
CA TYR A 485 17.81 14.47 -16.21
C TYR A 485 16.94 14.77 -17.44
N LYS A 486 17.45 14.51 -18.65
CA LYS A 486 16.67 14.62 -19.91
C LYS A 486 15.40 13.75 -19.91
N LEU A 487 15.42 12.62 -19.22
CA LEU A 487 14.26 11.73 -19.11
C LEU A 487 13.13 12.37 -18.29
N LEU A 488 13.46 13.16 -17.27
CA LEU A 488 12.48 13.89 -16.48
C LEU A 488 11.76 14.94 -17.33
N ASN A 489 12.51 15.68 -18.16
CA ASN A 489 11.93 16.67 -19.08
C ASN A 489 11.04 15.99 -20.14
N ARG A 490 11.49 14.86 -20.72
CA ARG A 490 10.68 14.06 -21.65
C ARG A 490 9.38 13.60 -21.00
N GLN A 491 9.41 13.14 -19.75
CA GLN A 491 8.21 12.73 -19.02
C GLN A 491 7.24 13.90 -18.81
N ARG A 492 7.75 15.09 -18.45
CA ARG A 492 6.94 16.31 -18.29
C ARG A 492 6.23 16.68 -19.59
N GLN A 493 6.97 16.71 -20.70
CA GLN A 493 6.43 16.98 -22.02
C GLN A 493 5.36 15.95 -22.43
N GLN A 494 5.66 14.65 -22.25
CA GLN A 494 4.72 13.58 -22.58
C GLN A 494 3.42 13.72 -21.78
N LYS A 495 3.48 14.01 -20.47
CA LYS A 495 2.28 14.23 -19.66
C LYS A 495 1.47 15.45 -20.10
N HIS A 496 2.14 16.53 -20.48
CA HIS A 496 1.47 17.73 -20.99
C HIS A 496 0.72 17.41 -22.30
N LEU A 497 1.39 16.75 -23.26
CA LEU A 497 0.79 16.33 -24.53
C LEU A 497 -0.40 15.39 -24.31
N LEU A 498 -0.25 14.36 -23.46
CA LEU A 498 -1.32 13.44 -23.14
C LEU A 498 -2.50 14.14 -22.44
N SER A 499 -2.24 15.10 -21.55
CA SER A 499 -3.32 15.87 -20.90
C SER A 499 -4.09 16.73 -21.91
N HIS A 500 -3.38 17.35 -22.85
CA HIS A 500 -3.99 18.11 -23.94
C HIS A 500 -4.84 17.20 -24.84
N GLN A 501 -4.30 16.05 -25.23
CA GLN A 501 -5.02 15.07 -26.03
C GLN A 501 -6.25 14.51 -25.30
N ARG A 502 -6.16 14.24 -23.99
CA ARG A 502 -7.32 13.82 -23.17
C ARG A 502 -8.41 14.88 -23.21
N HIS A 503 -8.05 16.15 -23.10
CA HIS A 503 -9.03 17.24 -23.16
C HIS A 503 -9.70 17.33 -24.54
N ILE A 504 -8.93 17.19 -25.62
CA ILE A 504 -9.50 17.12 -26.98
C ILE A 504 -10.44 15.93 -27.10
N ASN A 505 -9.98 14.72 -26.75
CA ASN A 505 -10.74 13.49 -26.87
C ASN A 505 -12.03 13.53 -26.01
N GLN A 506 -11.99 14.16 -24.83
CA GLN A 506 -13.18 14.39 -24.01
C GLN A 506 -14.21 15.28 -24.70
N ARG A 507 -13.79 16.31 -25.44
CA ARG A 507 -14.69 17.20 -26.18
C ARG A 507 -15.34 16.52 -27.38
N ILE A 508 -14.65 15.56 -28.01
CA ILE A 508 -15.14 14.83 -29.19
C ILE A 508 -15.66 13.42 -28.84
N ALA A 509 -15.86 13.11 -27.56
CA ALA A 509 -16.29 11.80 -27.05
C ALA A 509 -15.43 10.59 -27.54
N ALA A 510 -14.15 10.80 -27.81
CA ALA A 510 -13.21 9.77 -28.22
C ALA A 510 -12.53 9.08 -27.01
N PRO A 511 -11.95 7.87 -27.20
CA PRO A 511 -11.22 7.17 -26.14
C PRO A 511 -10.12 8.05 -25.53
N ASN A 512 -10.15 8.27 -24.21
CA ASN A 512 -9.24 9.17 -23.50
C ASN A 512 -8.25 8.43 -22.57
N ASN A 513 -8.26 7.10 -22.63
CA ASN A 513 -7.37 6.23 -21.86
C ASN A 513 -6.02 6.07 -22.57
N PHE A 514 -5.15 7.07 -22.41
CA PHE A 514 -3.76 6.94 -22.82
C PHE A 514 -2.96 6.22 -21.72
N GLY A 515 -2.28 5.14 -22.10
CA GLY A 515 -1.30 4.49 -21.23
C GLY A 515 -0.24 5.49 -20.78
N ASP A 516 -0.09 5.67 -19.47
CA ASP A 516 1.03 6.43 -18.93
C ASP A 516 2.32 5.62 -19.21
N SER A 517 3.32 6.24 -19.82
CA SER A 517 4.61 5.59 -20.03
C SER A 517 5.21 5.14 -18.69
N GLU A 518 5.79 3.94 -18.66
CA GLU A 518 6.54 3.41 -17.51
C GLU A 518 7.76 4.27 -17.13
N LEU A 519 8.07 5.31 -17.94
CA LEU A 519 9.15 6.28 -17.75
C LEU A 519 9.12 6.92 -16.37
N GLY A 520 7.94 7.27 -15.85
CA GLY A 520 7.83 7.84 -14.51
C GLY A 520 8.25 6.87 -13.41
N LYS A 521 7.90 5.58 -13.55
CA LYS A 521 8.34 4.55 -12.60
C LYS A 521 9.85 4.30 -12.73
N TYR A 522 10.38 4.38 -13.94
CA TYR A 522 11.81 4.25 -14.19
C TYR A 522 12.61 5.39 -13.54
N ILE A 523 12.17 6.64 -13.67
CA ILE A 523 12.83 7.79 -13.03
C ILE A 523 12.78 7.67 -11.50
N ASP A 524 11.67 7.22 -10.92
CA ASP A 524 11.61 6.97 -9.47
C ASP A 524 12.65 5.91 -9.02
N ARG A 525 12.90 4.89 -9.84
CA ARG A 525 13.94 3.87 -9.55
C ARG A 525 15.35 4.46 -9.63
N LEU A 526 15.61 5.33 -10.61
CA LEU A 526 16.89 6.04 -10.73
C LEU A 526 17.13 6.95 -9.53
N LEU A 527 16.14 7.76 -9.14
CA LEU A 527 16.23 8.62 -7.97
C LEU A 527 16.47 7.83 -6.69
N ALA A 528 15.70 6.77 -6.47
CA ALA A 528 15.89 5.92 -5.31
C ALA A 528 17.30 5.31 -5.29
N LYS A 529 17.79 4.79 -6.43
CA LYS A 529 19.14 4.23 -6.55
C LYS A 529 20.21 5.26 -6.14
N GLU A 530 20.11 6.49 -6.66
CA GLU A 530 21.10 7.52 -6.40
C GLU A 530 21.06 8.03 -4.96
N ILE A 531 19.87 8.20 -4.39
CA ILE A 531 19.72 8.56 -2.97
C ILE A 531 20.37 7.52 -2.06
N ILE A 532 20.20 6.22 -2.36
CA ILE A 532 20.87 5.16 -1.60
C ILE A 532 22.39 5.19 -1.80
N ALA A 533 22.87 5.37 -3.03
CA ALA A 533 24.30 5.46 -3.31
C ALA A 533 24.95 6.61 -2.53
N ILE A 534 24.31 7.78 -2.50
CA ILE A 534 24.78 8.94 -1.73
C ILE A 534 24.74 8.63 -0.23
N ALA A 535 23.67 8.04 0.28
CA ALA A 535 23.61 7.63 1.69
C ALA A 535 24.77 6.69 2.06
N GLN A 536 25.13 5.75 1.18
CA GLN A 536 26.26 4.84 1.38
C GLN A 536 27.61 5.54 1.35
N ILE A 537 27.84 6.45 0.39
CA ILE A 537 29.08 7.22 0.26
C ILE A 537 29.37 8.01 1.54
N TYR A 538 28.35 8.66 2.09
CA TYR A 538 28.48 9.46 3.33
C TYR A 538 28.30 8.63 4.61
N LYS A 539 28.17 7.30 4.49
CA LYS A 539 27.89 6.39 5.62
C LYS A 539 26.76 6.93 6.52
N ALA A 540 25.68 7.42 5.94
CA ALA A 540 24.55 7.94 6.70
C ALA A 540 23.87 6.85 7.56
N GLY A 541 23.59 7.15 8.82
CA GLY A 541 22.86 6.24 9.72
C GLY A 541 21.42 6.01 9.28
N SER A 542 20.76 7.02 8.70
CA SER A 542 19.40 6.89 8.18
C SER A 542 19.04 7.88 7.08
N ILE A 543 17.95 7.58 6.38
CA ILE A 543 17.30 8.42 5.37
C ILE A 543 15.96 8.90 5.92
N VAL A 544 15.76 10.21 5.97
CA VAL A 544 14.55 10.84 6.52
C VAL A 544 13.63 11.26 5.38
N LEU A 545 12.41 10.73 5.38
CA LEU A 545 11.37 10.93 4.38
C LEU A 545 10.20 11.75 4.95
N PRO A 546 9.46 12.52 4.13
CA PRO A 546 8.33 13.30 4.61
C PRO A 546 7.07 12.45 4.75
N LYS A 547 6.22 12.75 5.75
CA LYS A 547 4.91 12.12 5.91
C LYS A 547 3.97 12.47 4.75
N LEU A 548 3.34 11.46 4.14
CA LEU A 548 2.46 11.63 2.97
C LEU A 548 1.19 12.44 3.25
N GLY A 549 0.65 12.38 4.48
CA GLY A 549 -0.55 13.14 4.86
C GLY A 549 -0.37 14.64 4.65
N ASP A 550 0.82 15.15 4.97
CA ASP A 550 1.15 16.57 4.88
C ASP A 550 1.45 17.02 3.44
N MET A 551 1.77 16.11 2.52
CA MET A 551 2.16 16.45 1.14
C MET A 551 1.03 17.15 0.37
N ARG A 552 -0.24 16.78 0.61
CA ARG A 552 -1.37 17.41 -0.08
C ARG A 552 -1.52 18.87 0.33
N GLU A 553 -1.38 19.15 1.62
CA GLU A 553 -1.46 20.50 2.19
C GLU A 553 -0.23 21.34 1.82
N GLN A 554 0.96 20.72 1.75
CA GLN A 554 2.18 21.36 1.27
C GLN A 554 2.07 21.76 -0.20
N VAL A 555 1.64 20.84 -1.07
CA VAL A 555 1.37 21.13 -2.49
C VAL A 555 0.37 22.27 -2.60
N GLN A 556 -0.72 22.23 -1.84
CA GLN A 556 -1.72 23.29 -1.86
C GLN A 556 -1.14 24.64 -1.41
N SER A 557 -0.34 24.64 -0.35
CA SER A 557 0.29 25.84 0.20
C SER A 557 1.34 26.44 -0.74
N GLU A 558 2.11 25.62 -1.43
CA GLU A 558 3.11 26.08 -2.41
C GLU A 558 2.44 26.69 -3.64
N ILE A 559 1.36 26.08 -4.12
CA ILE A 559 0.55 26.61 -5.23
C ILE A 559 -0.09 27.95 -4.83
N GLN A 560 -0.62 28.03 -3.61
CA GLN A 560 -1.21 29.25 -3.08
C GLN A 560 -0.16 30.36 -2.90
N ALA A 561 1.03 30.04 -2.37
CA ALA A 561 2.11 31.01 -2.22
C ALA A 561 2.61 31.55 -3.58
N LYS A 562 2.72 30.70 -4.60
CA LYS A 562 3.05 31.15 -5.97
C LYS A 562 1.92 31.99 -6.58
N ALA A 563 0.67 31.71 -6.24
CA ALA A 563 -0.47 32.51 -6.67
C ALA A 563 -0.46 33.90 -6.03
N GLU A 564 -0.24 33.97 -4.72
CA GLU A 564 -0.10 35.21 -3.93
C GLU A 564 1.08 36.06 -4.44
N GLN A 565 2.22 35.44 -4.76
CA GLN A 565 3.36 36.15 -5.36
C GLN A 565 3.05 36.77 -6.73
N LYS A 566 2.07 36.22 -7.45
CA LYS A 566 1.77 36.67 -8.81
C LYS A 566 0.79 37.84 -8.85
N SER A 567 -0.11 37.95 -7.88
CA SER A 567 -1.12 39.01 -7.82
C SER A 567 -1.78 39.07 -6.44
N ASP A 568 -2.14 40.26 -6.00
CA ASP A 568 -2.92 40.48 -4.76
C ASP A 568 -4.43 40.20 -4.95
N LEU A 569 -4.91 40.06 -6.19
CA LEU A 569 -6.31 39.82 -6.51
C LEU A 569 -6.67 38.33 -6.37
N VAL A 570 -7.61 38.02 -5.48
CA VAL A 570 -8.02 36.64 -5.13
C VAL A 570 -8.50 35.84 -6.35
N GLU A 571 -9.21 36.46 -7.30
CA GLU A 571 -9.70 35.77 -8.50
C GLU A 571 -8.56 35.37 -9.45
N VAL A 572 -7.56 36.26 -9.61
CA VAL A 572 -6.35 36.00 -10.38
C VAL A 572 -5.52 34.90 -9.72
N GLN A 573 -5.41 34.92 -8.38
CA GLN A 573 -4.76 33.87 -7.60
C GLN A 573 -5.44 32.51 -7.82
N GLN A 574 -6.78 32.45 -7.76
CA GLN A 574 -7.53 31.20 -7.96
C GLN A 574 -7.37 30.65 -9.38
N LYS A 575 -7.48 31.52 -10.40
CA LYS A 575 -7.29 31.15 -11.81
C LYS A 575 -5.87 30.65 -12.06
N TYR A 576 -4.86 31.37 -11.53
CA TYR A 576 -3.48 30.95 -11.61
C TYR A 576 -3.23 29.63 -10.87
N ALA A 577 -3.73 29.46 -9.64
CA ALA A 577 -3.58 28.22 -8.89
C ALA A 577 -4.21 27.02 -9.63
N LYS A 578 -5.35 27.22 -10.32
CA LYS A 578 -5.99 26.18 -11.15
C LYS A 578 -5.16 25.84 -12.38
N GLN A 579 -4.65 26.84 -13.10
CA GLN A 579 -3.75 26.63 -14.24
C GLN A 579 -2.44 25.97 -13.80
N TYR A 580 -1.87 26.45 -12.70
CA TYR A 580 -0.62 25.97 -12.14
C TYR A 580 -0.74 24.50 -11.69
N ARG A 581 -1.83 24.11 -11.01
CA ARG A 581 -2.15 22.70 -10.69
C ARG A 581 -2.20 21.80 -11.92
N THR A 582 -2.63 22.33 -13.05
CA THR A 582 -2.74 21.58 -14.32
C THR A 582 -1.39 21.51 -15.04
N SER A 583 -0.60 22.58 -14.96
CA SER A 583 0.74 22.68 -15.55
C SER A 583 1.82 21.90 -14.79
N VAL A 584 1.69 21.78 -13.47
CA VAL A 584 2.66 21.09 -12.62
C VAL A 584 2.38 19.58 -12.63
N HIS A 585 3.44 18.81 -12.78
CA HIS A 585 3.38 17.37 -12.87
C HIS A 585 2.74 16.74 -11.61
N LYS A 586 1.69 15.93 -11.79
CA LYS A 586 1.16 15.03 -10.75
C LYS A 586 2.16 13.90 -10.49
N TRP A 587 3.16 14.14 -9.65
CA TRP A 587 4.12 13.12 -9.22
C TRP A 587 3.49 12.24 -8.16
N SER A 588 3.77 10.94 -8.22
CA SER A 588 3.31 10.00 -7.19
C SER A 588 4.38 9.91 -6.11
N TYR A 589 4.34 10.83 -5.14
CA TYR A 589 5.30 10.85 -4.03
C TYR A 589 5.26 9.56 -3.20
N GLY A 590 4.08 8.95 -3.04
CA GLY A 590 3.96 7.65 -2.38
C GLY A 590 4.73 6.54 -3.09
N ARG A 591 4.73 6.54 -4.42
CA ARG A 591 5.51 5.58 -5.22
C ARG A 591 7.01 5.81 -5.08
N LEU A 592 7.45 7.06 -5.08
CA LEU A 592 8.85 7.42 -4.89
C LEU A 592 9.35 7.04 -3.48
N ILE A 593 8.59 7.38 -2.44
CA ILE A 593 8.88 7.00 -1.05
C ILE A 593 8.98 5.48 -0.92
N ALA A 594 8.02 4.73 -1.48
CA ALA A 594 8.05 3.27 -1.45
C ALA A 594 9.29 2.70 -2.16
N ASN A 595 9.72 3.29 -3.27
CA ASN A 595 10.94 2.89 -3.96
C ASN A 595 12.19 3.17 -3.11
N ILE A 596 12.28 4.34 -2.46
CA ILE A 596 13.40 4.69 -1.56
C ILE A 596 13.43 3.73 -0.38
N GLN A 597 12.32 3.53 0.33
CA GLN A 597 12.22 2.61 1.47
C GLN A 597 12.57 1.17 1.08
N SER A 598 12.15 0.72 -0.10
CA SER A 598 12.49 -0.60 -0.62
C SER A 598 13.99 -0.75 -0.86
N GLN A 599 14.64 0.22 -1.50
CA GLN A 599 16.08 0.19 -1.77
C GLN A 599 16.93 0.40 -0.51
N ALA A 600 16.53 1.31 0.38
CA ALA A 600 17.19 1.52 1.67
C ALA A 600 17.22 0.23 2.49
N LYS A 601 16.08 -0.48 2.56
CA LYS A 601 15.99 -1.76 3.27
C LYS A 601 16.86 -2.85 2.66
N LYS A 602 17.01 -2.89 1.32
CA LYS A 602 17.96 -3.81 0.65
C LYS A 602 19.41 -3.48 0.98
N ALA A 603 19.73 -2.20 1.11
CA ALA A 603 21.06 -1.71 1.47
C ALA A 603 21.35 -1.79 2.97
N GLY A 604 20.36 -2.10 3.81
CA GLY A 604 20.51 -2.10 5.28
C GLY A 604 20.51 -0.70 5.91
N ILE A 605 20.02 0.32 5.22
CA ILE A 605 19.95 1.70 5.72
C ILE A 605 18.58 1.93 6.37
N ALA A 606 18.57 2.50 7.58
CA ALA A 606 17.33 2.82 8.28
C ALA A 606 16.59 3.97 7.57
N THR A 607 15.26 3.94 7.63
CA THR A 607 14.41 5.04 7.13
C THR A 607 13.55 5.58 8.25
N GLU A 608 13.49 6.90 8.37
CA GLU A 608 12.66 7.62 9.35
C GLU A 608 11.67 8.52 8.64
N GLU A 609 10.58 8.87 9.32
CA GLU A 609 9.58 9.80 8.82
C GLU A 609 9.53 11.05 9.69
N ALA A 610 9.61 12.23 9.06
CA ALA A 610 9.52 13.51 9.74
C ALA A 610 8.57 14.48 9.02
N LYS A 611 8.12 15.51 9.75
CA LYS A 611 7.26 16.56 9.19
C LYS A 611 8.12 17.52 8.36
N GLN A 612 7.82 17.61 7.06
CA GLN A 612 8.49 18.55 6.17
C GLN A 612 7.93 19.97 6.42
N PRO A 613 8.79 21.01 6.54
CA PRO A 613 8.33 22.39 6.67
C PRO A 613 7.50 22.83 5.46
N ILE A 614 6.40 23.53 5.71
CA ILE A 614 5.49 24.00 4.65
C ILE A 614 6.13 25.13 3.83
N ARG A 615 6.81 26.07 4.51
CA ARG A 615 7.37 27.30 3.92
C ARG A 615 8.89 27.29 4.08
N ALA A 616 9.61 26.92 3.02
CA ALA A 616 11.08 26.95 2.92
C ALA A 616 11.50 26.53 1.50
N SER A 617 12.75 26.82 1.12
CA SER A 617 13.32 26.26 -0.11
C SER A 617 13.43 24.72 -0.03
N PRO A 618 13.44 23.98 -1.15
CA PRO A 618 13.63 22.52 -1.12
C PRO A 618 14.86 22.07 -0.32
N LEU A 619 15.96 22.81 -0.44
CA LEU A 619 17.21 22.56 0.30
C LEU A 619 17.02 22.70 1.81
N GLU A 620 16.40 23.78 2.26
CA GLU A 620 16.10 23.99 3.68
C GLU A 620 15.08 22.99 4.21
N LYS A 621 14.08 22.60 3.40
CA LYS A 621 13.13 21.54 3.74
C LYS A 621 13.86 20.23 4.02
N ALA A 622 14.80 19.85 3.14
CA ALA A 622 15.61 18.64 3.30
C ALA A 622 16.48 18.71 4.55
N LYS A 623 17.15 19.85 4.78
CA LYS A 623 17.95 20.08 6.01
C LYS A 623 17.09 19.95 7.27
N ALA A 624 15.96 20.64 7.32
CA ALA A 624 15.08 20.66 8.48
C ALA A 624 14.51 19.27 8.79
N LEU A 625 14.18 18.48 7.77
CA LEU A 625 13.75 17.08 7.95
C LEU A 625 14.80 16.27 8.71
N ALA A 626 16.06 16.31 8.26
CA ALA A 626 17.16 15.59 8.90
C ALA A 626 17.39 16.04 10.36
N ILE A 627 17.38 17.35 10.61
CA ILE A 627 17.56 17.90 11.96
C ILE A 627 16.41 17.50 12.89
N ASN A 628 15.17 17.64 12.43
CA ASN A 628 13.99 17.31 13.21
C ASN A 628 13.99 15.82 13.61
N ALA A 629 14.30 14.93 12.66
CA ALA A 629 14.38 13.50 12.94
C ALA A 629 15.46 13.18 13.99
N TYR A 630 16.65 13.76 13.87
CA TYR A 630 17.71 13.55 14.85
C TYR A 630 17.35 14.07 16.25
N GLN A 631 16.70 15.23 16.33
CA GLN A 631 16.21 15.78 17.60
C GLN A 631 15.12 14.89 18.22
N SER A 632 14.23 14.33 17.41
CA SER A 632 13.21 13.38 17.87
C SER A 632 13.78 12.06 18.40
N ARG A 633 15.05 11.74 18.18
CA ARG A 633 15.72 10.59 18.83
C ARG A 633 16.20 10.90 20.24
N LYS A 634 16.37 12.19 20.58
CA LYS A 634 16.83 12.66 21.89
C LYS A 634 15.68 12.98 22.85
N ALA A 635 14.48 13.18 22.30
CA ALA A 635 13.22 13.30 23.04
C ALA A 635 12.66 11.90 23.26
#